data_AF-B9TEH5-F1
#
_entry.id   AF-B9TEH5-F1
#
_cell.length_a   1.000
_cell.length_b   1.000
_cell.length_c   1.000
_cell.angle_alpha   90.00
_cell.angle_beta   90.00
_cell.angle_gamma   90.00
#
_symmetry.space_group_name_H-M   'P 1'
#
loop_
_entity.id
_entity.type
_entity.pdbx_description
1 polymer ?
#
loop_
_entity_poly.entity_id
_entity_poly.type
_entity_poly.pdbx_seq_one_letter_code
_entity_poly.pdbx_strand_id
1 'polypeptide(L)'
;MRPFRRGVGIDIASESVAAAAEAAGNMPLQFHVTTDLAPFADSFDVAFSYEVIYLLPQLREHAEGMFRVLRNGGVYYAVTGCHNEMPLWPKWLELIGNNSNAPMQDRSPQDYIEAFTAAGFDVSVRRFGYDGFVRATKDRKYYPSILDAVSDMETIDRKGGSALWHQIGEILAADIAAGTFAPGEKLPTEPELMLRFGVSRFTVRQALGHLEQRGLVRAEQGRGTFVHRGVLDYTLSKRTRFHKNLIEQGFEPGGELLVHEIVPATERVAAHLKIAIGASVIHRRGVMTADGIPVELGDSYYPAERFPDFDQARLRHPTISAALASYGVTDYERLSTEIEARMPTAEEARILRQPKSAPLLVTRKADADTDGVPITYSESVWPAERTTFNLDLRVSTSSTSMERSGTSVPEPPSLATLICGTVAASEAKVRSSRDP
;
A
#
# COMPACT_ATOMS: atom_id res chain seq x y z
N MET A 1 18.32 -41.72 3.09
CA MET A 1 18.74 -41.73 4.52
C MET A 1 17.48 -41.90 5.36
N ARG A 2 17.47 -42.79 6.35
CA ARG A 2 16.37 -42.86 7.34
C ARG A 2 16.67 -41.80 8.42
N PRO A 3 15.90 -40.71 8.55
CA PRO A 3 16.27 -39.60 9.42
C PRO A 3 16.09 -39.91 10.93
N PHE A 4 15.51 -41.06 11.28
CA PHE A 4 15.23 -41.45 12.66
C PHE A 4 15.70 -42.88 12.97
N ARG A 5 16.06 -43.15 14.23
CA ARG A 5 16.53 -44.46 14.72
C ARG A 5 15.39 -45.45 14.98
N ARG A 6 14.24 -44.95 15.45
CA ARG A 6 12.96 -45.67 15.67
C ARG A 6 11.82 -44.65 15.69
N GLY A 7 10.60 -45.07 15.42
CA GLY A 7 9.41 -44.22 15.55
C GLY A 7 8.26 -44.95 16.24
N VAL A 8 7.36 -44.20 16.85
CA VAL A 8 6.17 -44.71 17.52
C VAL A 8 4.95 -43.96 16.97
N GLY A 9 3.98 -44.68 16.41
CA GLY A 9 2.68 -44.16 16.04
C GLY A 9 1.66 -44.49 17.12
N ILE A 10 0.84 -43.51 17.51
CA ILE A 10 -0.20 -43.69 18.53
C ILE A 10 -1.50 -43.16 17.94
N ASP A 11 -2.55 -43.97 18.01
CA ASP A 11 -3.91 -43.57 17.63
C ASP A 11 -4.90 -44.27 18.58
N ILE A 12 -6.11 -43.72 18.72
CA ILE A 12 -7.18 -44.34 19.50
C ILE A 12 -7.96 -45.37 18.66
N ALA A 13 -7.93 -45.25 17.34
CA ALA A 13 -8.63 -46.12 16.42
C ALA A 13 -7.76 -47.34 16.08
N SER A 14 -8.20 -48.51 16.52
CA SER A 14 -7.52 -49.79 16.25
C SER A 14 -7.37 -50.08 14.76
N GLU A 15 -8.34 -49.71 13.94
CA GLU A 15 -8.31 -49.88 12.50
C GLU A 15 -7.25 -48.98 11.83
N SER A 16 -7.11 -47.73 12.28
CA SER A 16 -6.06 -46.81 11.82
C SER A 16 -4.67 -47.35 12.14
N VAL A 17 -4.48 -47.89 13.35
CA VAL A 17 -3.22 -48.52 13.76
C VAL A 17 -2.91 -49.76 12.92
N ALA A 18 -3.91 -50.61 12.64
CA ALA A 18 -3.72 -51.79 11.81
C ALA A 18 -3.29 -51.41 10.38
N ALA A 19 -3.96 -50.44 9.76
CA ALA A 19 -3.60 -49.94 8.43
C ALA A 19 -2.20 -49.30 8.40
N ALA A 20 -1.85 -48.52 9.43
CA ALA A 20 -0.53 -47.91 9.54
C ALA A 20 0.59 -48.96 9.74
N ALA A 21 0.32 -50.01 10.53
CA ALA A 21 1.25 -51.12 10.73
C ALA A 21 1.51 -51.90 9.43
N GLU A 22 0.46 -52.16 8.64
CA GLU A 22 0.59 -52.78 7.32
C GLU A 22 1.42 -51.90 6.36
N ALA A 23 1.13 -50.59 6.32
CA ALA A 23 1.82 -49.63 5.45
C ALA A 23 3.29 -49.39 5.84
N ALA A 24 3.65 -49.60 7.12
CA ALA A 24 4.99 -49.37 7.62
C ALA A 24 6.04 -50.35 7.05
N GLY A 25 5.63 -51.55 6.64
CA GLY A 25 6.51 -52.58 6.10
C GLY A 25 7.72 -52.85 7.00
N ASN A 26 8.94 -52.68 6.46
CA ASN A 26 10.20 -52.93 7.18
C ASN A 26 10.82 -51.67 7.84
N MET A 27 10.02 -50.62 8.07
CA MET A 27 10.48 -49.44 8.81
C MET A 27 10.51 -49.73 10.32
N PRO A 28 11.43 -49.12 11.09
CA PRO A 28 11.53 -49.33 12.53
C PRO A 28 10.45 -48.53 13.28
N LEU A 29 9.18 -48.81 12.97
CA LEU A 29 8.01 -48.15 13.54
C LEU A 29 7.24 -49.14 14.43
N GLN A 30 6.85 -48.69 15.62
CA GLN A 30 5.93 -49.40 16.50
C GLN A 30 4.62 -48.62 16.54
N PHE A 31 3.49 -49.31 16.65
CA PHE A 31 2.19 -48.66 16.73
C PHE A 31 1.42 -49.13 17.97
N HIS A 32 0.73 -48.20 18.62
CA HIS A 32 -0.04 -48.46 19.83
C HIS A 32 -1.44 -47.88 19.71
N VAL A 33 -2.43 -48.66 20.13
CA VAL A 33 -3.81 -48.20 20.31
C VAL A 33 -3.97 -47.75 21.76
N THR A 34 -3.80 -46.46 22.04
CA THR A 34 -3.85 -45.95 23.43
C THR A 34 -4.12 -44.46 23.49
N THR A 35 -4.77 -44.03 24.58
CA THR A 35 -4.82 -42.62 25.02
C THR A 35 -3.83 -42.34 26.16
N ASP A 36 -3.31 -43.39 26.82
CA ASP A 36 -2.32 -43.26 27.88
C ASP A 36 -0.92 -43.13 27.31
N LEU A 37 -0.31 -41.99 27.60
CA LEU A 37 1.02 -41.61 27.17
C LEU A 37 2.08 -41.74 28.27
N ALA A 38 1.68 -42.03 29.51
CA ALA A 38 2.60 -42.14 30.64
C ALA A 38 3.76 -43.12 30.41
N PRO A 39 3.59 -44.28 29.72
CA PRO A 39 4.69 -45.20 29.42
C PRO A 39 5.80 -44.61 28.53
N PHE A 40 5.54 -43.48 27.86
CA PHE A 40 6.46 -42.85 26.93
C PHE A 40 7.09 -41.55 27.48
N ALA A 41 7.05 -41.34 28.79
CA ALA A 41 7.71 -40.19 29.41
C ALA A 41 9.18 -40.07 28.98
N ASP A 42 9.65 -38.84 28.71
CA ASP A 42 11.05 -38.50 28.39
C ASP A 42 11.67 -39.35 27.26
N SER A 43 10.84 -39.80 26.29
CA SER A 43 11.24 -40.81 25.31
C SER A 43 11.51 -40.26 23.92
N PHE A 44 10.98 -39.08 23.58
CA PHE A 44 11.01 -38.55 22.21
C PHE A 44 11.79 -37.24 22.09
N ASP A 45 12.63 -37.15 21.06
CA ASP A 45 13.30 -35.91 20.67
C ASP A 45 12.37 -35.02 19.79
N VAL A 46 11.45 -35.64 19.05
CA VAL A 46 10.46 -34.96 18.20
C VAL A 46 9.13 -35.72 18.27
N ALA A 47 8.03 -34.98 18.38
CA ALA A 47 6.67 -35.47 18.23
C ALA A 47 5.91 -34.59 17.24
N PHE A 48 4.87 -35.13 16.59
CA PHE A 48 4.03 -34.34 15.69
C PHE A 48 2.59 -34.86 15.62
N SER A 49 1.67 -33.94 15.32
CA SER A 49 0.30 -34.24 14.94
C SER A 49 -0.01 -33.48 13.66
N TYR A 50 -0.44 -34.19 12.63
CA TYR A 50 -0.70 -33.60 11.32
C TYR A 50 -2.19 -33.67 10.99
N GLU A 51 -2.85 -32.52 10.93
CA GLU A 51 -4.28 -32.39 10.60
C GLU A 51 -5.21 -33.27 11.45
N VAL A 52 -4.92 -33.36 12.75
CA VAL A 52 -5.73 -34.16 13.71
C VAL A 52 -5.91 -33.50 15.08
N ILE A 53 -5.15 -32.46 15.41
CA ILE A 53 -5.18 -31.86 16.76
C ILE A 53 -6.54 -31.19 17.09
N TYR A 54 -7.30 -30.80 16.05
CA TYR A 54 -8.65 -30.23 16.17
C TYR A 54 -9.71 -31.25 16.61
N LEU A 55 -9.37 -32.55 16.67
CA LEU A 55 -10.27 -33.60 17.15
C LEU A 55 -10.17 -33.83 18.67
N LEU A 56 -9.19 -33.25 19.35
CA LEU A 56 -8.90 -33.54 20.76
C LEU A 56 -9.79 -32.74 21.70
N PRO A 57 -10.73 -33.35 22.45
CA PRO A 57 -11.62 -32.59 23.31
C PRO A 57 -10.88 -31.99 24.52
N GLN A 58 -9.93 -32.72 25.12
CA GLN A 58 -9.11 -32.24 26.25
C GLN A 58 -7.74 -31.72 25.79
N LEU A 59 -7.73 -30.56 25.10
CA LEU A 59 -6.52 -30.00 24.51
C LEU A 59 -5.40 -29.73 25.54
N ARG A 60 -5.77 -29.29 26.75
CA ARG A 60 -4.80 -29.00 27.82
C ARG A 60 -4.12 -30.27 28.34
N GLU A 61 -4.89 -31.32 28.59
CA GLU A 61 -4.35 -32.61 29.04
C GLU A 61 -3.43 -33.20 27.98
N HIS A 62 -3.79 -33.07 26.69
CA HIS A 62 -2.92 -33.45 25.59
C HIS A 62 -1.62 -32.65 25.57
N ALA A 63 -1.68 -31.31 25.72
CA ALA A 63 -0.49 -30.47 25.78
C ALA A 63 0.44 -30.88 26.93
N GLU A 64 -0.11 -31.12 28.13
CA GLU A 64 0.67 -31.61 29.27
C GLU A 64 1.26 -33.01 29.02
N GLY A 65 0.51 -33.91 28.38
CA GLY A 65 0.98 -35.22 27.96
C GLY A 65 2.15 -35.12 26.98
N MET A 66 2.01 -34.28 25.94
CA MET A 66 3.07 -34.01 24.96
C MET A 66 4.33 -33.45 25.62
N PHE A 67 4.17 -32.55 26.59
CA PHE A 67 5.29 -32.00 27.34
C PHE A 67 6.05 -33.08 28.13
N ARG A 68 5.34 -34.05 28.74
CA ARG A 68 5.94 -35.14 29.52
C ARG A 68 6.65 -36.19 28.68
N VAL A 69 6.15 -36.49 27.47
CA VAL A 69 6.75 -37.53 26.60
C VAL A 69 7.99 -37.04 25.85
N LEU A 70 8.12 -35.73 25.70
CA LEU A 70 9.29 -35.12 25.08
C LEU A 70 10.45 -35.01 26.07
N ARG A 71 11.65 -35.22 25.55
CA ARG A 71 12.89 -34.94 26.28
C ARG A 71 13.10 -33.45 26.44
N ASN A 72 13.98 -33.07 27.37
CA ASN A 72 14.44 -31.69 27.47
C ASN A 72 15.04 -31.24 26.12
N GLY A 73 14.50 -30.15 25.57
CA GLY A 73 14.84 -29.63 24.23
C GLY A 73 14.14 -30.34 23.07
N GLY A 74 13.23 -31.27 23.35
CA GLY A 74 12.40 -31.93 22.35
C GLY A 74 11.37 -30.99 21.72
N VAL A 75 10.95 -31.29 20.49
CA VAL A 75 10.06 -30.42 19.71
C VAL A 75 8.75 -31.10 19.36
N TYR A 76 7.63 -30.42 19.58
CA TYR A 76 6.31 -30.83 19.10
C TYR A 76 5.86 -30.00 17.89
N TYR A 77 5.49 -30.66 16.81
CA TYR A 77 4.89 -30.01 15.63
C TYR A 77 3.40 -30.33 15.54
N ALA A 78 2.54 -29.35 15.85
CA ALA A 78 1.12 -29.41 15.56
C ALA A 78 0.82 -28.70 14.24
N VAL A 79 0.29 -29.43 13.26
CA VAL A 79 -0.18 -28.88 11.98
C VAL A 79 -1.69 -28.99 11.92
N THR A 80 -2.36 -27.87 11.65
CA THR A 80 -3.82 -27.84 11.45
C THR A 80 -4.21 -26.72 10.49
N GLY A 81 -5.06 -27.04 9.52
CA GLY A 81 -5.83 -26.10 8.70
C GLY A 81 -7.28 -25.96 9.16
N CYS A 82 -7.68 -26.71 10.19
CA CYS A 82 -9.03 -26.78 10.73
C CYS A 82 -9.13 -25.96 12.03
N HIS A 83 -9.45 -24.67 11.88
CA HIS A 83 -9.62 -23.72 12.99
C HIS A 83 -10.66 -22.65 12.64
N ASN A 84 -11.23 -22.00 13.65
CA ASN A 84 -12.39 -21.11 13.49
C ASN A 84 -12.11 -19.78 12.79
N GLU A 85 -10.85 -19.34 12.76
CA GLU A 85 -10.39 -18.21 11.95
C GLU A 85 -10.21 -18.55 10.46
N MET A 86 -10.37 -19.81 10.04
CA MET A 86 -10.22 -20.23 8.65
C MET A 86 -11.49 -19.93 7.85
N PRO A 87 -11.45 -19.14 6.75
CA PRO A 87 -12.66 -18.69 6.05
C PRO A 87 -13.59 -19.80 5.53
N LEU A 88 -13.06 -20.98 5.23
CA LEU A 88 -13.88 -22.13 4.80
C LEU A 88 -14.31 -23.03 5.97
N TRP A 89 -14.00 -22.68 7.21
CA TRP A 89 -14.27 -23.51 8.38
C TRP A 89 -15.73 -23.96 8.51
N PRO A 90 -16.75 -23.12 8.25
CA PRO A 90 -18.15 -23.57 8.28
C PRO A 90 -18.45 -24.71 7.30
N LYS A 91 -17.82 -24.72 6.11
CA LYS A 91 -17.97 -25.80 5.12
C LYS A 91 -17.22 -27.06 5.54
N TRP A 92 -16.05 -26.90 6.15
CA TRP A 92 -15.27 -28.03 6.68
C TRP A 92 -15.95 -28.72 7.86
N LEU A 93 -16.59 -27.95 8.75
CA LEU A 93 -17.41 -28.47 9.84
C LEU A 93 -18.54 -29.38 9.34
N GLU A 94 -19.22 -29.02 8.26
CA GLU A 94 -20.24 -29.87 7.66
C GLU A 94 -19.63 -31.14 7.02
N LEU A 95 -18.57 -30.96 6.22
CA LEU A 95 -17.96 -32.05 5.46
C LEU A 95 -17.30 -33.11 6.34
N ILE A 96 -16.54 -32.67 7.34
CA ILE A 96 -15.87 -33.57 8.28
C ILE A 96 -16.92 -34.17 9.24
N GLY A 97 -17.91 -33.40 9.67
CA GLY A 97 -18.97 -33.88 10.58
C GLY A 97 -19.78 -35.02 9.97
N ASN A 98 -20.01 -34.98 8.66
CA ASN A 98 -20.69 -36.04 7.93
C ASN A 98 -19.82 -37.30 7.68
N ASN A 99 -18.51 -37.23 7.91
CA ASN A 99 -17.55 -38.28 7.56
C ASN A 99 -16.65 -38.73 8.73
N SER A 100 -16.82 -38.18 9.93
CA SER A 100 -16.00 -38.46 11.12
C SER A 100 -16.88 -38.86 12.30
N ASN A 101 -16.41 -39.85 13.06
CA ASN A 101 -17.05 -40.28 14.31
C ASN A 101 -16.54 -39.51 15.54
N ALA A 102 -15.54 -38.62 15.36
CA ALA A 102 -14.98 -37.80 16.43
C ALA A 102 -15.55 -36.37 16.34
N PRO A 103 -16.04 -35.80 17.45
CA PRO A 103 -16.57 -34.44 17.46
C PRO A 103 -15.45 -33.43 17.23
N MET A 104 -15.63 -32.58 16.22
CA MET A 104 -14.72 -31.47 15.96
C MET A 104 -14.81 -30.42 17.06
N GLN A 105 -13.66 -29.83 17.35
CA GLN A 105 -13.55 -28.78 18.36
C GLN A 105 -13.40 -27.43 17.65
N ASP A 106 -14.30 -26.52 17.94
CA ASP A 106 -14.29 -25.18 17.37
C ASP A 106 -13.25 -24.32 18.12
N ARG A 107 -12.06 -24.16 17.54
CA ARG A 107 -10.91 -23.51 18.18
C ARG A 107 -10.19 -22.57 17.25
N SER A 108 -9.68 -21.47 17.81
CA SER A 108 -8.75 -20.54 17.17
C SER A 108 -7.31 -21.05 17.28
N PRO A 109 -6.38 -20.59 16.42
CA PRO A 109 -4.95 -20.76 16.61
C PRO A 109 -4.47 -20.31 18.00
N GLN A 110 -5.07 -19.24 18.54
CA GLN A 110 -4.77 -18.69 19.86
C GLN A 110 -5.06 -19.70 20.98
N ASP A 111 -6.16 -20.46 20.91
CA ASP A 111 -6.50 -21.49 21.91
C ASP A 111 -5.41 -22.57 22.02
N TYR A 112 -4.80 -22.94 20.88
CA TYR A 112 -3.67 -23.88 20.87
C TYR A 112 -2.42 -23.25 21.50
N ILE A 113 -2.12 -21.99 21.17
CA ILE A 113 -0.97 -21.28 21.76
C ILE A 113 -1.10 -21.26 23.28
N GLU A 114 -2.28 -20.89 23.80
CA GLU A 114 -2.53 -20.78 25.23
C GLU A 114 -2.41 -22.13 25.94
N ALA A 115 -3.02 -23.19 25.38
CA ALA A 115 -2.96 -24.52 25.97
C ALA A 115 -1.52 -25.05 26.07
N PHE A 116 -0.71 -24.89 25.02
CA PHE A 116 0.67 -25.38 24.99
C PHE A 116 1.61 -24.51 25.81
N THR A 117 1.42 -23.19 25.80
CA THR A 117 2.18 -22.29 26.68
C THR A 117 1.92 -22.61 28.15
N ALA A 118 0.65 -22.86 28.51
CA ALA A 118 0.27 -23.24 29.87
C ALA A 118 0.85 -24.60 30.32
N ALA A 119 1.10 -25.51 29.38
CA ALA A 119 1.76 -26.79 29.64
C ALA A 119 3.30 -26.66 29.79
N GLY A 120 3.87 -25.49 29.47
CA GLY A 120 5.30 -25.19 29.63
C GLY A 120 6.11 -25.12 28.33
N PHE A 121 5.46 -25.19 27.16
CA PHE A 121 6.16 -25.03 25.88
C PHE A 121 6.52 -23.57 25.59
N ASP A 122 7.66 -23.37 24.93
CA ASP A 122 7.91 -22.16 24.13
C ASP A 122 7.25 -22.34 22.75
N VAL A 123 6.22 -21.54 22.47
CA VAL A 123 5.34 -21.76 21.32
C VAL A 123 5.65 -20.76 20.21
N SER A 124 5.87 -21.28 19.00
CA SER A 124 6.03 -20.49 17.78
C SER A 124 5.07 -20.99 16.70
N VAL A 125 4.49 -20.06 15.94
CA VAL A 125 3.52 -20.38 14.88
C VAL A 125 4.03 -19.88 13.53
N ARG A 126 3.83 -20.71 12.49
CA ARG A 126 4.15 -20.36 11.11
C ARG A 126 3.09 -20.96 10.18
N ARG A 127 2.59 -20.16 9.23
CA ARG A 127 1.73 -20.67 8.15
C ARG A 127 2.49 -21.67 7.28
N PHE A 128 1.89 -22.83 7.01
CA PHE A 128 2.46 -23.83 6.12
C PHE A 128 2.32 -23.35 4.67
N GLY A 129 3.45 -23.18 3.98
CA GLY A 129 3.48 -22.78 2.57
C GLY A 129 3.57 -23.99 1.64
N TYR A 130 2.86 -23.95 0.52
CA TYR A 130 2.94 -24.97 -0.54
C TYR A 130 3.86 -24.48 -1.68
N ASP A 131 4.91 -25.24 -2.00
CA ASP A 131 5.81 -24.91 -3.12
C ASP A 131 5.39 -25.54 -4.48
N GLY A 132 4.30 -26.32 -4.48
CA GLY A 132 3.76 -27.06 -5.62
C GLY A 132 2.42 -26.51 -6.16
N PHE A 133 1.98 -27.02 -7.31
CA PHE A 133 0.67 -26.72 -7.88
C PHE A 133 -0.39 -27.69 -7.34
N VAL A 134 -1.54 -27.18 -6.90
CA VAL A 134 -2.70 -28.02 -6.58
C VAL A 134 -3.33 -28.50 -7.89
N ARG A 135 -3.30 -29.81 -8.14
CA ARG A 135 -3.87 -30.39 -9.36
C ARG A 135 -5.40 -30.27 -9.31
N ALA A 136 -5.97 -29.51 -10.23
CA ALA A 136 -7.41 -29.46 -10.44
C ALA A 136 -7.91 -30.80 -11.03
N THR A 137 -8.62 -31.60 -10.23
CA THR A 137 -9.34 -32.81 -10.71
C THR A 137 -10.85 -32.53 -10.82
N LYS A 138 -11.57 -33.28 -11.67
CA LYS A 138 -13.04 -33.16 -11.82
C LYS A 138 -13.80 -33.78 -10.64
N ASP A 139 -13.25 -34.84 -10.05
CA ASP A 139 -13.82 -35.49 -8.87
C ASP A 139 -13.22 -34.85 -7.62
N ARG A 140 -13.95 -33.94 -6.97
CA ARG A 140 -13.44 -33.20 -5.81
C ARG A 140 -14.23 -33.50 -4.56
N LYS A 141 -13.64 -34.32 -3.69
CA LYS A 141 -14.18 -34.61 -2.35
C LYS A 141 -13.86 -33.51 -1.33
N TYR A 142 -12.80 -32.74 -1.55
CA TYR A 142 -12.23 -31.81 -0.55
C TYR A 142 -12.25 -30.33 -0.97
N TYR A 143 -12.43 -30.02 -2.26
CA TYR A 143 -12.47 -28.65 -2.78
C TYR A 143 -13.68 -28.48 -3.70
N PRO A 144 -14.81 -27.93 -3.23
CA PRO A 144 -16.03 -27.88 -4.02
C PRO A 144 -15.92 -27.03 -5.30
N SER A 145 -14.94 -26.13 -5.40
CA SER A 145 -14.65 -25.34 -6.60
C SER A 145 -13.15 -25.12 -6.85
N ILE A 146 -12.80 -24.63 -8.05
CA ILE A 146 -11.44 -24.19 -8.40
C ILE A 146 -10.98 -23.08 -7.46
N LEU A 147 -11.88 -22.14 -7.12
CA LEU A 147 -11.60 -21.06 -6.19
C LEU A 147 -11.24 -21.61 -4.81
N ASP A 148 -11.94 -22.63 -4.30
CA ASP A 148 -11.59 -23.26 -3.01
C ASP A 148 -10.23 -23.98 -3.05
N ALA A 149 -9.78 -24.44 -4.23
CA ALA A 149 -8.48 -25.11 -4.41
C ALA A 149 -7.29 -24.15 -4.60
N VAL A 150 -7.55 -22.87 -4.87
CA VAL A 150 -6.52 -21.83 -5.10
C VAL A 150 -6.64 -20.66 -4.12
N SER A 151 -7.56 -20.74 -3.15
CA SER A 151 -7.73 -19.73 -2.12
C SER A 151 -6.65 -19.88 -1.06
N ASP A 152 -5.48 -19.30 -1.35
CA ASP A 152 -4.54 -18.82 -0.36
C ASP A 152 -4.42 -17.28 -0.53
N MET A 153 -4.61 -16.57 0.58
CA MET A 153 -4.54 -15.11 0.80
C MET A 153 -3.66 -14.32 -0.20
N GLU A 154 -4.24 -13.26 -0.78
CA GLU A 154 -3.62 -12.14 -1.54
C GLU A 154 -2.20 -12.39 -2.08
N THR A 155 -2.13 -12.81 -3.35
CA THR A 155 -0.93 -13.34 -4.01
C THR A 155 0.19 -12.32 -4.29
N ILE A 156 1.36 -12.55 -3.69
CA ILE A 156 2.67 -12.09 -4.20
C ILE A 156 3.23 -13.20 -5.11
N ASP A 157 3.55 -12.87 -6.36
CA ASP A 157 4.18 -13.78 -7.32
C ASP A 157 5.68 -13.96 -7.02
N ARG A 158 6.01 -15.03 -6.29
CA ARG A 158 7.40 -15.36 -5.93
C ARG A 158 8.22 -16.00 -7.07
N LYS A 159 7.61 -16.33 -8.21
CA LYS A 159 8.25 -16.99 -9.36
C LYS A 159 8.35 -16.08 -10.59
N GLY A 160 7.72 -14.91 -10.56
CA GLY A 160 7.77 -13.88 -11.60
C GLY A 160 9.07 -13.08 -11.63
N GLY A 161 9.32 -12.41 -12.76
CA GLY A 161 10.53 -11.61 -13.00
C GLY A 161 10.61 -10.28 -12.23
N SER A 162 9.60 -9.94 -11.42
CA SER A 162 9.58 -8.72 -10.61
C SER A 162 9.93 -9.02 -9.15
N ALA A 163 10.73 -8.16 -8.52
CA ALA A 163 11.17 -8.38 -7.15
C ALA A 163 10.02 -8.30 -6.13
N LEU A 164 10.05 -9.16 -5.09
CA LEU A 164 9.00 -9.26 -4.07
C LEU A 164 8.65 -7.92 -3.40
N TRP A 165 9.65 -7.09 -3.12
CA TRP A 165 9.43 -5.77 -2.51
C TRP A 165 8.62 -4.84 -3.42
N HIS A 166 8.78 -4.96 -4.75
CA HIS A 166 8.07 -4.14 -5.72
C HIS A 166 6.59 -4.54 -5.76
N GLN A 167 6.31 -5.85 -5.75
CA GLN A 167 4.95 -6.36 -5.74
C GLN A 167 4.20 -5.96 -4.47
N ILE A 168 4.85 -6.05 -3.30
CA ILE A 168 4.29 -5.55 -2.03
C ILE A 168 4.01 -4.06 -2.11
N GLY A 169 4.93 -3.28 -2.70
CA GLY A 169 4.73 -1.86 -2.94
C GLY A 169 3.49 -1.58 -3.79
N GLU A 170 3.30 -2.29 -4.90
CA GLU A 170 2.12 -2.10 -5.75
C GLU A 170 0.80 -2.51 -5.06
N ILE A 171 0.81 -3.58 -4.27
CA ILE A 171 -0.38 -4.01 -3.49
C ILE A 171 -0.75 -2.93 -2.48
N LEU A 172 0.20 -2.45 -1.69
CA LEU A 172 -0.04 -1.39 -0.71
C LEU A 172 -0.45 -0.06 -1.38
N ALA A 173 0.11 0.25 -2.56
CA ALA A 173 -0.32 1.41 -3.33
C ALA A 173 -1.77 1.28 -3.80
N ALA A 174 -2.19 0.09 -4.22
CA ALA A 174 -3.57 -0.20 -4.60
C ALA A 174 -4.52 -0.11 -3.38
N ASP A 175 -4.12 -0.63 -2.22
CA ASP A 175 -4.88 -0.51 -0.97
C ASP A 175 -5.13 0.96 -0.58
N ILE A 176 -4.09 1.80 -0.70
CA ILE A 176 -4.18 3.24 -0.47
C ILE A 176 -5.11 3.90 -1.49
N ALA A 177 -4.96 3.58 -2.78
CA ALA A 177 -5.79 4.15 -3.85
C ALA A 177 -7.27 3.75 -3.72
N ALA A 178 -7.54 2.55 -3.22
CA ALA A 178 -8.89 2.05 -2.93
C ALA A 178 -9.50 2.65 -1.63
N GLY A 179 -8.72 3.42 -0.87
CA GLY A 179 -9.17 4.00 0.40
C GLY A 179 -9.20 3.02 1.58
N THR A 180 -8.57 1.85 1.45
CA THR A 180 -8.42 0.86 2.55
C THR A 180 -7.64 1.48 3.71
N PHE A 181 -6.69 2.35 3.39
CA PHE A 181 -5.99 3.20 4.36
C PHE A 181 -6.26 4.66 4.02
N ALA A 182 -6.87 5.39 4.95
CA ALA A 182 -7.22 6.78 4.76
C ALA A 182 -5.96 7.68 4.74
N PRO A 183 -6.03 8.85 4.09
CA PRO A 183 -4.95 9.83 4.13
C PRO A 183 -4.60 10.24 5.58
N GLY A 184 -3.32 10.11 5.96
CA GLY A 184 -2.85 10.33 7.33
C GLY A 184 -3.02 9.13 8.28
N GLU A 185 -3.63 8.03 7.84
CA GLU A 185 -3.74 6.79 8.60
C GLU A 185 -2.39 6.07 8.71
N LYS A 186 -2.17 5.38 9.82
CA LYS A 186 -0.97 4.56 10.03
C LYS A 186 -1.10 3.24 9.26
N LEU A 187 -0.14 2.94 8.39
CA LEU A 187 -0.02 1.62 7.80
C LEU A 187 0.31 0.55 8.86
N PRO A 188 0.00 -0.73 8.61
CA PRO A 188 0.47 -1.82 9.46
C PRO A 188 1.99 -1.75 9.65
N THR A 189 2.43 -2.09 10.86
CA THR A 189 3.84 -2.08 11.26
C THR A 189 4.69 -3.06 10.46
N GLU A 190 6.01 -2.88 10.46
CA GLU A 190 6.91 -3.81 9.74
C GLU A 190 6.67 -5.29 10.13
N PRO A 191 6.49 -5.68 11.41
CA PRO A 191 6.16 -7.06 11.78
C PRO A 191 4.81 -7.54 11.23
N GLU A 192 3.78 -6.69 11.23
CA GLU A 192 2.45 -7.03 10.70
C GLU A 192 2.49 -7.22 9.17
N LEU A 193 3.24 -6.37 8.45
CA LEU A 193 3.46 -6.53 7.02
C LEU A 193 4.31 -7.75 6.68
N MET A 194 5.32 -8.07 7.51
CA MET A 194 6.09 -9.31 7.39
C MET A 194 5.17 -10.53 7.54
N LEU A 195 4.22 -10.51 8.48
CA LEU A 195 3.25 -11.57 8.70
C LEU A 195 2.24 -11.65 7.53
N ARG A 196 1.66 -10.52 7.12
CA ARG A 196 0.69 -10.42 6.01
C ARG A 196 1.25 -11.01 4.72
N PHE A 197 2.48 -10.66 4.38
CA PHE A 197 3.09 -11.00 3.10
C PHE A 197 4.07 -12.20 3.17
N GLY A 198 4.37 -12.69 4.37
CA GLY A 198 5.31 -13.78 4.59
C GLY A 198 6.72 -13.49 4.05
N VAL A 199 7.23 -12.27 4.28
CA VAL A 199 8.55 -11.83 3.79
C VAL A 199 9.47 -11.34 4.90
N SER A 200 10.76 -11.22 4.59
CA SER A 200 11.74 -10.67 5.52
C SER A 200 11.48 -9.19 5.82
N ARG A 201 11.93 -8.73 6.99
CA ARG A 201 11.93 -7.31 7.36
C ARG A 201 12.61 -6.43 6.32
N PHE A 202 13.71 -6.92 5.74
CA PHE A 202 14.43 -6.20 4.68
C PHE A 202 13.54 -5.95 3.46
N THR A 203 12.79 -6.96 3.02
CA THR A 203 11.86 -6.87 1.89
C THR A 203 10.72 -5.88 2.17
N VAL A 204 10.16 -5.88 3.38
CA VAL A 204 9.15 -4.90 3.80
C VAL A 204 9.72 -3.49 3.77
N ARG A 205 10.93 -3.27 4.31
CA ARG A 205 11.56 -1.94 4.31
C ARG A 205 11.85 -1.45 2.89
N GLN A 206 12.21 -2.33 1.96
CA GLN A 206 12.33 -1.97 0.55
C GLN A 206 11.00 -1.56 -0.08
N ALA A 207 9.91 -2.28 0.24
CA ALA A 207 8.57 -1.93 -0.26
C ALA A 207 8.07 -0.59 0.30
N LEU A 208 8.22 -0.36 1.61
CA LEU A 208 7.88 0.90 2.25
C LEU A 208 8.74 2.06 1.75
N GLY A 209 10.04 1.84 1.56
CA GLY A 209 10.93 2.83 0.96
C GLY A 209 10.57 3.17 -0.49
N HIS A 210 10.06 2.19 -1.25
CA HIS A 210 9.53 2.42 -2.59
C HIS A 210 8.25 3.28 -2.57
N LEU A 211 7.32 3.00 -1.66
CA LEU A 211 6.12 3.83 -1.45
C LEU A 211 6.47 5.25 -0.99
N GLU A 212 7.46 5.39 -0.12
CA GLU A 212 7.97 6.68 0.36
C GLU A 212 8.63 7.47 -0.76
N GLN A 213 9.41 6.82 -1.62
CA GLN A 213 9.95 7.44 -2.85
C GLN A 213 8.86 7.86 -3.84
N ARG A 214 7.74 7.13 -3.89
CA ARG A 214 6.56 7.55 -4.67
C ARG A 214 5.77 8.66 -3.98
N GLY A 215 6.00 8.90 -2.69
CA GLY A 215 5.30 9.90 -1.89
C GLY A 215 3.89 9.46 -1.48
N LEU A 216 3.64 8.14 -1.46
CA LEU A 216 2.36 7.57 -1.01
C LEU A 216 2.31 7.41 0.51
N VAL A 217 3.47 7.35 1.16
CA VAL A 217 3.61 7.20 2.61
C VAL A 217 4.77 8.04 3.12
N ARG A 218 4.80 8.29 4.44
CA ARG A 218 5.90 8.93 5.14
C ARG A 218 6.26 8.14 6.41
N ALA A 219 7.55 7.91 6.64
CA ALA A 219 8.01 7.31 7.88
C ALA A 219 8.19 8.36 8.98
N GLU A 220 7.57 8.15 10.13
CA GLU A 220 7.81 8.93 11.34
C GLU A 220 8.60 8.12 12.36
N GLN A 221 9.79 8.61 12.74
CA GLN A 221 10.67 7.92 13.68
C GLN A 221 9.94 7.66 15.02
N GLY A 222 9.88 6.39 15.41
CA GLY A 222 9.22 5.95 16.65
C GLY A 222 7.69 5.89 16.62
N ARG A 223 7.04 6.40 15.55
CA ARG A 223 5.57 6.44 15.44
C ARG A 223 5.02 5.49 14.37
N GLY A 224 5.80 5.18 13.34
CA GLY A 224 5.47 4.22 12.28
C GLY A 224 5.41 4.85 10.90
N THR A 225 4.80 4.16 9.94
CA THR A 225 4.62 4.66 8.56
C THR A 225 3.18 5.09 8.37
N PHE A 226 2.96 6.29 7.83
CA PHE A 226 1.64 6.88 7.64
C PHE A 226 1.38 7.11 6.17
N VAL A 227 0.15 6.87 5.71
CA VAL A 227 -0.31 7.21 4.36
C VAL A 227 -0.25 8.72 4.20
N HIS A 228 0.25 9.18 3.05
CA HIS A 228 0.31 10.60 2.77
C HIS A 228 -1.09 11.19 2.77
N ARG A 229 -1.22 12.46 3.17
CA ARG A 229 -2.49 13.19 3.10
C ARG A 229 -2.88 13.52 1.65
N GLY A 230 -3.15 12.51 0.81
CA GLY A 230 -3.71 12.69 -0.53
C GLY A 230 -2.90 13.56 -1.50
N VAL A 231 -3.48 13.75 -2.68
CA VAL A 231 -3.02 14.70 -3.71
C VAL A 231 -3.30 16.12 -3.20
N LEU A 232 -2.31 17.01 -3.23
CA LEU A 232 -2.50 18.42 -2.95
C LEU A 232 -3.48 19.00 -3.97
N ASP A 233 -4.63 19.47 -3.49
CA ASP A 233 -5.62 20.14 -4.32
C ASP A 233 -5.30 21.64 -4.39
N TYR A 234 -4.45 22.02 -5.33
CA TYR A 234 -3.99 23.38 -5.48
C TYR A 234 -5.02 24.28 -6.18
N THR A 235 -5.92 24.86 -5.38
CA THR A 235 -6.88 25.85 -5.86
C THR A 235 -6.23 27.11 -6.45
N LEU A 236 -6.42 27.31 -7.75
CA LEU A 236 -6.06 28.51 -8.49
C LEU A 236 -7.20 29.52 -8.45
N SER A 237 -6.91 30.67 -7.87
CA SER A 237 -7.78 31.85 -7.83
C SER A 237 -7.02 33.13 -8.14
N LYS A 238 -7.76 34.22 -8.34
CA LYS A 238 -7.19 35.56 -8.54
C LYS A 238 -6.21 35.96 -7.41
N ARG A 239 -6.44 35.50 -6.18
CA ARG A 239 -5.59 35.76 -5.00
C ARG A 239 -5.00 34.47 -4.42
N THR A 240 -4.38 33.66 -5.27
CA THR A 240 -3.73 32.41 -4.81
C THR A 240 -2.51 32.72 -3.93
N ARG A 241 -2.39 32.03 -2.78
CA ARG A 241 -1.22 32.07 -1.90
C ARG A 241 -0.80 30.64 -1.57
N PHE A 242 0.43 30.26 -1.89
CA PHE A 242 0.93 28.90 -1.73
C PHE A 242 0.73 28.36 -0.30
N HIS A 243 1.30 29.05 0.70
CA HIS A 243 1.24 28.59 2.10
C HIS A 243 -0.20 28.47 2.60
N LYS A 244 -1.05 29.42 2.23
CA LYS A 244 -2.47 29.41 2.61
C LYS A 244 -3.17 28.17 2.02
N ASN A 245 -2.91 27.86 0.75
CA ASN A 245 -3.49 26.72 0.06
C ASN A 245 -3.16 25.39 0.75
N LEU A 246 -1.92 25.21 1.22
CA LEU A 246 -1.48 24.03 1.98
C LEU A 246 -2.11 23.98 3.37
N ILE A 247 -2.08 25.08 4.12
CA ILE A 247 -2.59 25.13 5.51
C ILE A 247 -4.11 24.90 5.55
N GLU A 248 -4.88 25.45 4.61
CA GLU A 248 -6.34 25.26 4.55
C GLU A 248 -6.73 23.79 4.28
N GLN A 249 -5.84 23.02 3.67
CA GLN A 249 -6.00 21.57 3.47
C GLN A 249 -5.37 20.74 4.59
N GLY A 250 -4.81 21.40 5.62
CA GLY A 250 -4.21 20.74 6.77
C GLY A 250 -2.83 20.14 6.52
N PHE A 251 -2.11 20.58 5.47
CA PHE A 251 -0.71 20.25 5.27
C PHE A 251 0.20 21.17 6.08
N GLU A 252 1.36 20.65 6.50
CA GLU A 252 2.46 21.44 7.04
C GLU A 252 3.35 21.95 5.87
N PRO A 253 3.34 23.28 5.59
CA PRO A 253 4.18 23.83 4.54
C PRO A 253 5.64 23.88 4.99
N GLY A 254 6.53 23.41 4.13
CA GLY A 254 7.97 23.55 4.29
C GLY A 254 8.65 23.92 2.97
N GLY A 255 9.97 24.01 2.98
CA GLY A 255 10.73 24.22 1.76
C GLY A 255 12.18 24.60 2.01
N GLU A 256 12.98 24.55 0.94
CA GLU A 256 14.40 24.86 0.94
C GLU A 256 14.73 25.77 -0.24
N LEU A 257 15.52 26.83 0.02
CA LEU A 257 16.03 27.74 -1.00
C LEU A 257 17.32 27.14 -1.58
N LEU A 258 17.33 26.91 -2.89
CA LEU A 258 18.46 26.30 -3.61
C LEU A 258 19.34 27.36 -4.28
N VAL A 259 18.74 28.39 -4.85
CA VAL A 259 19.45 29.47 -5.55
C VAL A 259 18.87 30.82 -5.13
N HIS A 260 19.76 31.79 -4.94
CA HIS A 260 19.44 33.21 -4.85
C HIS A 260 20.55 34.02 -5.52
N GLU A 261 20.21 34.77 -6.56
CA GLU A 261 21.17 35.55 -7.33
C GLU A 261 20.49 36.72 -8.05
N ILE A 262 21.29 37.68 -8.50
CA ILE A 262 20.85 38.76 -9.39
C ILE A 262 21.38 38.46 -10.79
N VAL A 263 20.47 38.38 -11.76
CA VAL A 263 20.78 38.01 -13.15
C VAL A 263 20.12 38.99 -14.12
N PRO A 264 20.64 39.15 -15.35
CA PRO A 264 19.96 39.91 -16.38
C PRO A 264 18.67 39.20 -16.84
N ALA A 265 17.58 39.95 -17.00
CA ALA A 265 16.31 39.43 -17.46
C ALA A 265 16.41 38.89 -18.90
N THR A 266 16.02 37.63 -19.09
CA THR A 266 15.80 37.07 -20.43
C THR A 266 14.61 37.73 -21.12
N GLU A 267 14.48 37.57 -22.44
CA GLU A 267 13.35 38.13 -23.19
C GLU A 267 11.99 37.75 -22.59
N ARG A 268 11.82 36.48 -22.20
CA ARG A 268 10.57 35.99 -21.61
C ARG A 268 10.30 36.59 -20.24
N VAL A 269 11.31 36.65 -19.37
CA VAL A 269 11.18 37.25 -18.02
C VAL A 269 10.86 38.75 -18.16
N ALA A 270 11.56 39.45 -19.05
CA ALA A 270 11.36 40.87 -19.31
C ALA A 270 9.95 41.17 -19.83
N ALA A 271 9.43 40.35 -20.76
CA ALA A 271 8.08 40.49 -21.30
C ALA A 271 7.00 40.35 -20.22
N HIS A 272 7.09 39.33 -19.34
CA HIS A 272 6.10 39.11 -18.29
C HIS A 272 6.18 40.15 -17.16
N LEU A 273 7.39 40.61 -16.82
CA LEU A 273 7.61 41.64 -15.81
C LEU A 273 7.42 43.07 -16.36
N LYS A 274 7.25 43.24 -17.68
CA LYS A 274 7.17 44.54 -18.37
C LYS A 274 8.38 45.44 -18.08
N ILE A 275 9.57 44.85 -18.12
CA ILE A 275 10.87 45.55 -17.94
C ILE A 275 11.72 45.42 -19.21
N ALA A 276 12.82 46.16 -19.28
CA ALA A 276 13.76 46.03 -20.39
C ALA A 276 14.48 44.67 -20.38
N ILE A 277 14.74 44.11 -21.57
CA ILE A 277 15.60 42.93 -21.71
C ILE A 277 16.99 43.26 -21.13
N GLY A 278 17.53 42.37 -20.31
CA GLY A 278 18.79 42.57 -19.61
C GLY A 278 18.72 43.38 -18.31
N ALA A 279 17.55 43.95 -17.95
CA ALA A 279 17.36 44.59 -16.66
C ALA A 279 17.61 43.59 -15.51
N SER A 280 18.13 44.07 -14.38
CA SER A 280 18.47 43.20 -13.25
C SER A 280 17.21 42.64 -12.59
N VAL A 281 17.17 41.32 -12.44
CA VAL A 281 16.12 40.60 -11.71
C VAL A 281 16.73 39.71 -10.63
N ILE A 282 16.02 39.59 -9.53
CA ILE A 282 16.35 38.64 -8.46
C ILE A 282 15.77 37.30 -8.86
N HIS A 283 16.63 36.33 -9.10
CA HIS A 283 16.27 34.94 -9.38
C HIS A 283 16.35 34.12 -8.09
N ARG A 284 15.25 33.42 -7.78
CA ARG A 284 15.18 32.50 -6.64
C ARG A 284 14.66 31.16 -7.10
N ARG A 285 15.41 30.09 -6.80
CA ARG A 285 14.98 28.71 -7.04
C ARG A 285 14.79 28.00 -5.71
N GLY A 286 13.65 27.34 -5.52
CA GLY A 286 13.37 26.64 -4.28
C GLY A 286 12.50 25.41 -4.48
N VAL A 287 12.63 24.46 -3.56
CA VAL A 287 11.72 23.32 -3.44
C VAL A 287 10.75 23.59 -2.30
N MET A 288 9.46 23.42 -2.54
CA MET A 288 8.43 23.50 -1.51
C MET A 288 7.93 22.11 -1.15
N THR A 289 7.62 21.91 0.13
CA THR A 289 7.14 20.63 0.64
C THR A 289 5.78 20.75 1.31
N ALA A 290 4.97 19.71 1.18
CA ALA A 290 3.80 19.47 2.02
C ALA A 290 4.08 18.23 2.90
N ASP A 291 4.02 18.38 4.22
CA ASP A 291 4.37 17.34 5.19
C ASP A 291 5.79 16.74 4.97
N GLY A 292 6.74 17.57 4.53
CA GLY A 292 8.11 17.18 4.24
C GLY A 292 8.35 16.51 2.88
N ILE A 293 7.29 16.28 2.07
CA ILE A 293 7.41 15.76 0.71
C ILE A 293 7.46 16.90 -0.31
N PRO A 294 8.44 16.91 -1.24
CA PRO A 294 8.49 17.87 -2.34
C PRO A 294 7.23 17.83 -3.22
N VAL A 295 6.56 18.99 -3.34
CA VAL A 295 5.35 19.20 -4.15
C VAL A 295 5.55 20.24 -5.25
N GLU A 296 6.53 21.13 -5.11
CA GLU A 296 6.86 22.15 -6.12
C GLU A 296 8.38 22.34 -6.17
N LEU A 297 8.94 22.47 -7.37
CA LEU A 297 10.26 23.05 -7.59
C LEU A 297 10.07 24.22 -8.55
N GLY A 298 10.46 25.42 -8.14
CA GLY A 298 10.16 26.60 -8.94
C GLY A 298 11.25 27.67 -8.93
N ASP A 299 11.35 28.35 -10.06
CA ASP A 299 12.12 29.55 -10.29
C ASP A 299 11.17 30.76 -10.20
N SER A 300 11.56 31.78 -9.45
CA SER A 300 10.81 33.02 -9.29
C SER A 300 11.71 34.22 -9.53
N TYR A 301 11.23 35.14 -10.35
CA TYR A 301 11.93 36.35 -10.78
C TYR A 301 11.21 37.58 -10.25
N TYR A 302 11.96 38.49 -9.65
CA TYR A 302 11.46 39.77 -9.12
C TYR A 302 12.28 40.93 -9.70
N PRO A 303 11.69 42.05 -10.11
CA PRO A 303 12.44 43.23 -10.53
C PRO A 303 13.34 43.75 -9.41
N ALA A 304 14.67 43.73 -9.60
CA ALA A 304 15.62 44.04 -8.53
C ALA A 304 15.56 45.50 -8.08
N GLU A 305 15.30 46.42 -9.01
CA GLU A 305 15.14 47.85 -8.72
C GLU A 305 13.93 48.12 -7.81
N ARG A 306 12.86 47.34 -7.97
CA ARG A 306 11.63 47.47 -7.18
C ARG A 306 11.75 46.83 -5.79
N PHE A 307 12.50 45.73 -5.70
CA PHE A 307 12.63 44.92 -4.49
C PHE A 307 14.09 44.78 -4.06
N PRO A 308 14.81 45.88 -3.75
CA PRO A 308 16.20 45.80 -3.35
C PRO A 308 16.35 44.99 -2.05
N ASP A 309 17.40 44.19 -1.93
CA ASP A 309 17.71 43.35 -0.75
C ASP A 309 16.58 42.35 -0.35
N PHE A 310 15.88 41.80 -1.35
CA PHE A 310 14.73 40.91 -1.12
C PHE A 310 15.06 39.64 -0.31
N ASP A 311 16.30 39.14 -0.37
CA ASP A 311 16.77 38.05 0.48
C ASP A 311 16.71 38.40 1.96
N GLN A 312 17.17 39.60 2.34
CA GLN A 312 17.11 40.06 3.72
C GLN A 312 15.67 40.25 4.18
N ALA A 313 14.80 40.78 3.32
CA ALA A 313 13.37 40.86 3.62
C ALA A 313 12.77 39.45 3.83
N ARG A 314 13.18 38.47 3.04
CA ARG A 314 12.70 37.08 3.18
C ARG A 314 13.16 36.42 4.48
N LEU A 315 14.35 36.76 4.99
CA LEU A 315 14.85 36.28 6.29
C LEU A 315 14.09 36.91 7.46
N ARG A 316 13.67 38.18 7.33
CA ARG A 316 12.91 38.90 8.37
C ARG A 316 11.44 38.49 8.46
N HIS A 317 10.88 37.94 7.38
CA HIS A 317 9.45 37.65 7.28
C HIS A 317 9.17 36.18 6.97
N PRO A 318 8.15 35.55 7.59
CA PRO A 318 7.87 34.13 7.41
C PRO A 318 7.34 33.78 6.00
N THR A 319 6.65 34.70 5.32
CA THR A 319 6.02 34.46 4.01
C THR A 319 6.45 35.46 2.94
N ILE A 320 6.31 35.08 1.67
CA ILE A 320 6.57 35.97 0.52
C ILE A 320 5.65 37.19 0.56
N SER A 321 4.37 37.02 0.89
CA SER A 321 3.43 38.14 0.97
C SER A 321 3.80 39.13 2.07
N ALA A 322 4.30 38.65 3.21
CA ALA A 322 4.80 39.54 4.28
C ALA A 322 6.08 40.28 3.86
N ALA A 323 7.00 39.61 3.14
CA ALA A 323 8.19 40.27 2.59
C ALA A 323 7.82 41.35 1.56
N LEU A 324 6.90 41.06 0.62
CA LEU A 324 6.41 42.01 -0.37
C LEU A 324 5.71 43.22 0.27
N ALA A 325 4.96 43.01 1.35
CA ALA A 325 4.29 44.08 2.09
C ALA A 325 5.29 45.11 2.67
N SER A 326 6.53 44.69 3.02
CA SER A 326 7.59 45.61 3.46
C SER A 326 8.04 46.60 2.38
N TYR A 327 7.77 46.29 1.10
CA TYR A 327 8.00 47.17 -0.06
C TYR A 327 6.72 47.89 -0.52
N GLY A 328 5.68 47.92 0.32
CA GLY A 328 4.41 48.57 0.01
C GLY A 328 3.42 47.75 -0.82
N VAL A 329 3.75 46.49 -1.17
CA VAL A 329 2.84 45.60 -1.91
C VAL A 329 1.97 44.83 -0.90
N THR A 330 0.90 45.45 -0.44
CA THR A 330 0.01 44.86 0.59
C THR A 330 -0.97 43.84 0.03
N ASP A 331 -1.32 43.93 -1.25
CA ASP A 331 -2.10 42.91 -1.98
C ASP A 331 -1.62 42.79 -3.43
N TYR A 332 -1.89 41.64 -4.03
CA TYR A 332 -1.54 41.35 -5.41
C TYR A 332 -2.42 40.24 -5.99
N GLU A 333 -2.63 40.33 -7.29
CA GLU A 333 -3.50 39.46 -8.07
C GLU A 333 -2.71 38.70 -9.13
N ARG A 334 -3.14 37.48 -9.41
CA ARG A 334 -2.60 36.70 -10.51
C ARG A 334 -3.16 37.20 -11.84
N LEU A 335 -2.27 37.57 -12.76
CA LEU A 335 -2.65 38.01 -14.10
C LEU A 335 -2.99 36.82 -15.00
N SER A 336 -2.16 35.79 -14.98
CA SER A 336 -2.33 34.58 -15.79
C SER A 336 -1.67 33.38 -15.11
N THR A 337 -2.17 32.19 -15.45
CA THR A 337 -1.49 30.92 -15.20
C THR A 337 -1.58 30.08 -16.47
N GLU A 338 -0.45 29.68 -17.01
CA GLU A 338 -0.36 28.66 -18.05
C GLU A 338 0.02 27.35 -17.39
N ILE A 339 -0.61 26.25 -17.83
CA ILE A 339 -0.36 24.91 -17.33
C ILE A 339 -0.09 24.00 -18.52
N GLU A 340 1.02 23.26 -18.48
CA GLU A 340 1.36 22.21 -19.45
C GLU A 340 1.84 20.96 -18.71
N ALA A 341 1.95 19.83 -19.43
CA ALA A 341 2.51 18.60 -18.88
C ALA A 341 3.75 18.17 -19.68
N ARG A 342 4.78 17.67 -18.98
CA ARG A 342 5.98 17.09 -19.60
C ARG A 342 6.66 16.08 -18.69
N MET A 343 7.57 15.28 -19.25
CA MET A 343 8.43 14.40 -18.46
C MET A 343 9.52 15.21 -17.72
N PRO A 344 9.95 14.76 -16.53
CA PRO A 344 10.99 15.42 -15.74
C PRO A 344 12.38 15.24 -16.34
N THR A 345 13.25 16.22 -16.11
CA THR A 345 14.70 16.02 -16.25
C THR A 345 15.23 15.14 -15.12
N ALA A 346 16.47 14.66 -15.26
CA ALA A 346 17.09 13.84 -14.22
C ALA A 346 17.29 14.59 -12.89
N GLU A 347 17.56 15.89 -12.96
CA GLU A 347 17.70 16.74 -11.79
C GLU A 347 16.37 16.97 -11.09
N GLU A 348 15.32 17.31 -11.85
CA GLU A 348 13.97 17.52 -11.31
C GLU A 348 13.43 16.28 -10.62
N ALA A 349 13.57 15.11 -11.25
CA ALA A 349 13.17 13.83 -10.67
C ALA A 349 13.88 13.56 -9.33
N ARG A 350 15.18 13.88 -9.25
CA ARG A 350 15.98 13.72 -8.03
C ARG A 350 15.53 14.68 -6.92
N ILE A 351 15.36 15.97 -7.23
CA ILE A 351 14.96 16.99 -6.24
C ILE A 351 13.54 16.73 -5.73
N LEU A 352 12.62 16.43 -6.63
CA LEU A 352 11.22 16.17 -6.30
C LEU A 352 10.96 14.77 -5.73
N ARG A 353 12.01 13.94 -5.67
CA ARG A 353 11.95 12.56 -5.19
C ARG A 353 10.81 11.81 -5.90
N GLN A 354 10.86 11.74 -7.22
CA GLN A 354 9.87 11.04 -8.05
C GLN A 354 10.58 10.25 -9.17
N PRO A 355 9.96 9.20 -9.74
CA PRO A 355 10.56 8.48 -10.85
C PRO A 355 10.57 9.32 -12.14
N LYS A 356 11.56 9.09 -13.01
CA LYS A 356 11.65 9.78 -14.31
C LYS A 356 10.50 9.46 -15.28
N SER A 357 9.73 8.41 -14.98
CA SER A 357 8.56 7.98 -15.73
C SER A 357 7.27 8.66 -15.29
N ALA A 358 7.27 9.42 -14.18
CA ALA A 358 6.10 10.17 -13.73
C ALA A 358 6.11 11.58 -14.33
N PRO A 359 5.00 12.05 -14.93
CA PRO A 359 4.94 13.37 -15.54
C PRO A 359 4.91 14.49 -14.49
N LEU A 360 5.37 15.67 -14.92
CA LEU A 360 5.26 16.93 -14.22
C LEU A 360 4.16 17.79 -14.85
N LEU A 361 3.45 18.54 -14.00
CA LEU A 361 2.72 19.73 -14.43
C LEU A 361 3.67 20.92 -14.33
N VAL A 362 3.76 21.72 -15.38
CA VAL A 362 4.55 22.97 -15.40
C VAL A 362 3.58 24.13 -15.32
N THR A 363 3.82 25.04 -14.39
CA THR A 363 3.04 26.28 -14.27
C THR A 363 3.91 27.47 -14.59
N ARG A 364 3.43 28.35 -15.47
CA ARG A 364 4.02 29.68 -15.69
C ARG A 364 3.00 30.73 -15.26
N LYS A 365 3.40 31.63 -14.38
CA LYS A 365 2.48 32.64 -13.82
C LYS A 365 3.14 34.00 -13.70
N ALA A 366 2.33 35.04 -13.82
CA ALA A 366 2.70 36.39 -13.46
C ALA A 366 1.71 36.93 -12.43
N ASP A 367 2.23 37.52 -11.36
CA ASP A 367 1.43 38.25 -10.38
C ASP A 367 1.74 39.75 -10.49
N ALA A 368 0.73 40.60 -10.27
CA ALA A 368 0.84 42.06 -10.26
C ALA A 368 0.17 42.65 -9.03
N ASP A 369 0.64 43.82 -8.59
CA ASP A 369 -0.01 44.56 -7.51
C ASP A 369 -1.41 45.09 -7.92
N THR A 370 -2.05 45.79 -7.00
CA THR A 370 -3.38 46.39 -7.21
C THR A 370 -3.41 47.48 -8.28
N ASP A 371 -2.26 48.06 -8.63
CA ASP A 371 -2.12 49.07 -9.70
C ASP A 371 -1.83 48.41 -11.06
N GLY A 372 -1.74 47.07 -11.11
CA GLY A 372 -1.48 46.30 -12.32
C GLY A 372 -0.01 46.25 -12.74
N VAL A 373 0.91 46.68 -11.86
CA VAL A 373 2.35 46.61 -12.11
C VAL A 373 2.87 45.23 -11.74
N PRO A 374 3.53 44.49 -12.65
CA PRO A 374 4.05 43.16 -12.35
C PRO A 374 4.99 43.14 -11.14
N ILE A 375 4.82 42.14 -10.29
CA ILE A 375 5.64 41.94 -9.09
C ILE A 375 6.52 40.69 -9.21
N THR A 376 6.04 39.65 -9.89
CA THR A 376 6.79 38.41 -10.04
C THR A 376 6.39 37.68 -11.31
N TYR A 377 7.36 36.98 -11.87
CA TYR A 377 7.15 35.92 -12.86
C TYR A 377 7.72 34.64 -12.28
N SER A 378 6.97 33.55 -12.34
CA SER A 378 7.43 32.26 -11.82
C SER A 378 7.19 31.14 -12.81
N GLU A 379 8.11 30.19 -12.78
CA GLU A 379 8.05 28.94 -13.52
C GLU A 379 8.30 27.81 -12.54
N SER A 380 7.31 26.95 -12.39
CA SER A 380 7.39 25.86 -11.41
C SER A 380 6.97 24.55 -12.03
N VAL A 381 7.53 23.48 -11.49
CA VAL A 381 7.15 22.11 -11.82
C VAL A 381 6.59 21.40 -10.60
N TRP A 382 5.56 20.59 -10.82
CA TRP A 382 4.75 19.94 -9.81
C TRP A 382 4.60 18.45 -10.16
N PRO A 383 4.92 17.50 -9.26
CA PRO A 383 4.62 16.08 -9.48
C PRO A 383 3.12 15.88 -9.74
N ALA A 384 2.75 15.39 -10.93
CA ALA A 384 1.36 15.24 -11.32
C ALA A 384 0.61 14.21 -10.47
N GLU A 385 1.31 13.20 -9.95
CA GLU A 385 0.74 12.19 -9.04
C GLU A 385 0.41 12.75 -7.65
N ARG A 386 0.96 13.93 -7.29
CA ARG A 386 0.81 14.53 -5.95
C ARG A 386 0.09 15.88 -5.99
N THR A 387 -0.23 16.40 -7.16
CA THR A 387 -0.83 17.75 -7.30
C THR A 387 -1.97 17.72 -8.30
N THR A 388 -3.10 18.29 -7.93
CA THR A 388 -4.20 18.65 -8.82
C THR A 388 -4.37 20.16 -8.79
N PHE A 389 -4.72 20.79 -9.91
CA PHE A 389 -5.06 22.20 -9.95
C PHE A 389 -6.57 22.37 -10.09
N ASN A 390 -7.22 22.98 -9.10
CA ASN A 390 -8.64 23.28 -9.15
C ASN A 390 -8.89 24.74 -9.50
N LEU A 391 -9.79 24.99 -10.45
CA LEU A 391 -10.18 26.34 -10.88
C LEU A 391 -11.68 26.52 -10.69
N ASP A 392 -12.06 27.43 -9.79
CA ASP A 392 -13.45 27.87 -9.65
C ASP A 392 -13.77 28.96 -10.67
N LEU A 393 -14.24 28.55 -11.84
CA LEU A 393 -14.69 29.48 -12.88
C LEU A 393 -16.08 30.02 -12.53
N ARG A 394 -16.15 31.03 -11.67
CA ARG A 394 -17.36 31.88 -11.60
C ARG A 394 -17.38 32.76 -12.84
N VAL A 395 -18.08 32.32 -13.88
CA VAL A 395 -18.40 33.17 -15.02
C VAL A 395 -19.28 34.32 -14.49
N SER A 396 -18.71 35.52 -14.41
CA SER A 396 -19.52 36.72 -14.23
C SER A 396 -20.30 36.92 -15.51
N THR A 397 -21.53 36.40 -15.59
CA THR A 397 -22.48 36.80 -16.61
C THR A 397 -22.90 38.23 -16.29
N SER A 398 -22.17 39.20 -16.86
CA SER A 398 -22.71 40.54 -17.04
C SER A 398 -23.94 40.40 -17.93
N SER A 399 -25.12 40.48 -17.32
CA SER A 399 -26.42 40.42 -17.97
C SER A 399 -26.57 41.62 -18.90
N THR A 400 -26.15 41.47 -20.15
CA THR A 400 -26.66 42.31 -21.24
C THR A 400 -27.97 41.68 -21.68
N SER A 401 -29.07 42.22 -21.16
CA SER A 401 -30.43 41.87 -21.54
C SER A 401 -30.60 42.08 -23.04
N MET A 402 -30.78 41.00 -23.78
CA MET A 402 -31.32 41.05 -25.14
C MET A 402 -32.46 40.04 -25.21
N GLU A 403 -33.68 40.55 -25.12
CA GLU A 403 -34.89 39.79 -25.43
C GLU A 403 -34.81 39.30 -26.88
N ARG A 404 -35.11 38.02 -27.11
CA ARG A 404 -36.19 37.63 -28.04
C ARG A 404 -36.47 36.12 -28.06
N SER A 405 -37.77 35.85 -27.92
CA SER A 405 -38.62 34.84 -28.55
C SER A 405 -38.28 33.35 -28.41
N GLY A 406 -39.23 32.64 -27.79
CA GLY A 406 -39.22 31.20 -27.53
C GLY A 406 -39.07 30.30 -28.75
N THR A 407 -38.48 29.14 -28.49
CA THR A 407 -38.87 27.85 -29.07
C THR A 407 -38.39 26.76 -28.11
N SER A 408 -39.30 25.82 -27.81
CA SER A 408 -39.13 24.70 -26.88
C SER A 408 -38.08 23.70 -27.36
N VAL A 409 -37.22 23.22 -26.46
CA VAL A 409 -36.33 22.06 -26.67
C VAL A 409 -36.78 20.92 -25.74
N PRO A 410 -36.91 19.67 -26.22
CA PRO A 410 -37.46 18.56 -25.44
C PRO A 410 -36.41 17.93 -24.50
N GLU A 411 -36.89 17.34 -23.40
CA GLU A 411 -36.09 16.55 -22.44
C GLU A 411 -35.53 15.26 -23.06
N PRO A 412 -34.33 14.81 -22.64
CA PRO A 412 -33.82 13.50 -23.01
C PRO A 412 -34.48 12.37 -22.19
N PRO A 413 -34.70 11.17 -22.76
CA PRO A 413 -35.36 10.08 -22.07
C PRO A 413 -34.45 9.39 -21.05
N SER A 414 -35.04 9.03 -19.91
CA SER A 414 -34.50 8.10 -18.93
C SER A 414 -34.34 6.70 -19.52
N LEU A 415 -33.17 6.08 -19.41
CA LEU A 415 -32.98 4.66 -19.71
C LEU A 415 -32.73 3.86 -18.44
N ALA A 416 -33.69 2.99 -18.17
CA ALA A 416 -33.73 2.00 -17.11
C ALA A 416 -32.72 0.87 -17.35
N THR A 417 -32.14 0.38 -16.25
CA THR A 417 -31.32 -0.84 -16.20
C THR A 417 -32.23 -2.06 -16.02
N LEU A 418 -32.05 -3.09 -16.84
CA LEU A 418 -32.67 -4.41 -16.69
C LEU A 418 -31.56 -5.48 -16.59
N ILE A 419 -31.67 -6.36 -15.59
CA ILE A 419 -30.82 -7.55 -15.38
C ILE A 419 -31.59 -8.80 -15.83
N CYS A 420 -30.98 -9.63 -16.69
CA CYS A 420 -31.08 -11.10 -16.87
C CYS A 420 -30.33 -11.44 -18.18
N GLY A 421 -29.53 -12.49 -18.39
CA GLY A 421 -29.27 -13.74 -17.70
C GLY A 421 -29.09 -14.86 -18.74
N THR A 422 -27.85 -15.36 -18.91
CA THR A 422 -27.42 -16.71 -19.37
C THR A 422 -27.34 -17.10 -20.88
N VAL A 423 -26.13 -17.53 -21.32
CA VAL A 423 -25.71 -18.86 -21.87
C VAL A 423 -24.59 -18.74 -22.95
N ALA A 424 -23.43 -19.31 -22.60
CA ALA A 424 -22.36 -19.99 -23.37
C ALA A 424 -21.85 -19.46 -24.75
N ALA A 425 -20.53 -19.25 -24.83
CA ALA A 425 -19.65 -20.01 -25.73
C ALA A 425 -18.16 -19.77 -25.40
N SER A 426 -17.38 -20.85 -25.50
CA SER A 426 -15.95 -21.00 -25.29
C SER A 426 -15.08 -20.34 -26.36
N GLU A 427 -13.86 -19.92 -25.99
CA GLU A 427 -12.71 -19.97 -26.91
C GLU A 427 -11.48 -20.61 -26.25
N ALA A 428 -10.97 -21.63 -26.95
CA ALA A 428 -9.78 -22.41 -26.64
C ALA A 428 -8.59 -21.88 -27.45
N LYS A 429 -7.38 -21.99 -26.91
CA LYS A 429 -6.15 -21.87 -27.70
C LYS A 429 -5.46 -23.23 -27.77
N VAL A 430 -5.62 -23.89 -28.90
CA VAL A 430 -4.88 -25.11 -29.28
C VAL A 430 -3.60 -24.72 -30.01
N ARG A 431 -2.50 -25.41 -29.73
CA ARG A 431 -1.34 -25.48 -30.63
C ARG A 431 -1.01 -26.96 -30.85
N SER A 432 -1.14 -27.42 -32.09
CA SER A 432 -0.66 -28.73 -32.53
C SER A 432 0.61 -28.55 -33.37
N SER A 433 1.55 -29.47 -33.22
CA SER A 433 2.37 -29.97 -34.32
C SER A 433 2.90 -31.36 -33.95
N ARG A 434 2.48 -32.38 -34.70
CA ARG A 434 3.24 -33.59 -34.95
C ARG A 434 3.41 -33.66 -36.46
N ASP A 435 4.60 -34.06 -36.88
CA ASP A 435 4.82 -34.83 -38.11
C ASP A 435 6.27 -35.35 -38.10
N PRO A 436 6.56 -36.49 -38.75
CA PRO A 436 5.73 -37.66 -39.05
C PRO A 436 5.89 -38.79 -38.02
#